data_AF-A0A957KP77-F1
#
_entry.id   AF-A0A957KP77-F1
#
_cell.length_a   1.000
_cell.length_b   1.000
_cell.length_c   1.000
_cell.angle_alpha   90.00
_cell.angle_beta   90.00
_cell.angle_gamma   90.00
#
_symmetry.space_group_name_H-M   'P 1'
#
loop_
_entity.id
_entity.type
_entity.pdbx_description
1 polymer ?
#
loop_
_entity_poly.entity_id
_entity_poly.type
_entity_poly.pdbx_seq_one_letter_code
_entity_poly.pdbx_strand_id
1 'polypeptide(L)' 'KVIADRYGNLFDMYENITGENAYQVPMRIYPAPHYTMGGLWVDYYLMSNIPGLFVIGEANFS' A
#
# COMPACT_ATOMS: atom_id res chain seq x y z
N LYS A 1 -21.95 14.62 -8.26
CA LYS A 1 -20.49 14.87 -8.29
C LYS A 1 -19.72 14.24 -7.13
N VAL A 2 -20.36 13.87 -6.01
CA VAL A 2 -19.72 13.30 -4.80
C VAL A 2 -18.66 12.21 -5.07
N ILE A 3 -18.90 11.25 -5.98
CA ILE A 3 -17.93 10.19 -6.30
C ILE A 3 -16.70 10.76 -7.04
N ALA A 4 -16.92 11.58 -8.06
CA ALA A 4 -15.83 12.20 -8.82
C ALA A 4 -14.99 13.16 -7.98
N ASP A 5 -15.62 13.89 -7.07
CA ASP A 5 -14.91 14.83 -6.18
C ASP A 5 -14.04 14.11 -5.13
N ARG A 6 -14.41 12.88 -4.74
CA ARG A 6 -13.70 12.10 -3.69
C ARG A 6 -12.69 11.11 -4.24
N TYR A 7 -12.92 10.59 -5.44
CA TYR A 7 -12.14 9.48 -6.01
C TYR A 7 -11.57 9.79 -7.39
N GLY A 8 -11.59 11.06 -7.84
CA GLY A 8 -11.10 11.44 -9.17
C GLY A 8 -9.72 10.86 -9.50
N ASN A 9 -8.78 10.90 -8.54
CA ASN A 9 -7.44 10.34 -8.71
C ASN A 9 -7.41 8.84 -9.05
N LEU A 10 -8.33 8.04 -8.49
CA LEU A 10 -8.42 6.61 -8.75
C LEU A 10 -8.92 6.35 -10.16
N PHE A 11 -9.92 7.11 -10.61
CA PHE A 11 -10.51 6.96 -11.94
C PHE A 11 -9.54 7.44 -13.02
N ASP A 12 -8.87 8.56 -12.79
CA ASP A 12 -7.82 9.08 -13.67
C ASP A 12 -6.66 8.07 -13.79
N MET A 13 -6.22 7.48 -12.67
CA MET A 13 -5.18 6.45 -12.68
C MET A 13 -5.63 5.20 -13.45
N TYR A 14 -6.88 4.75 -13.25
CA TYR A 14 -7.43 3.60 -13.96
C TYR A 14 -7.49 3.84 -15.47
N GLU A 15 -8.00 4.99 -15.91
CA GLU A 15 -8.08 5.35 -17.34
C GLU A 15 -6.68 5.45 -17.97
N ASN A 16 -5.70 6.03 -17.27
CA ASN A 16 -4.32 6.14 -17.76
C ASN A 16 -3.62 4.78 -17.91
N ILE A 17 -3.89 3.81 -17.02
CA ILE A 17 -3.24 2.49 -17.04
C ILE A 17 -3.95 1.52 -17.99
N THR A 18 -5.29 1.59 -18.07
CA THR A 18 -6.11 0.58 -18.75
C THR A 18 -6.76 1.06 -20.04
N GLY A 19 -6.84 2.37 -20.27
CA GLY A 19 -7.55 2.98 -21.40
C GLY A 19 -9.07 2.95 -21.29
N GLU A 20 -9.62 2.58 -20.12
CA GLU A 20 -11.06 2.41 -19.89
C GLU A 20 -11.60 3.45 -18.89
N ASN A 21 -12.77 4.01 -19.19
CA ASN A 21 -13.44 4.93 -18.30
C ASN A 21 -14.22 4.17 -17.21
N ALA A 22 -13.71 4.20 -15.98
CA ALA A 22 -14.30 3.53 -14.81
C ALA A 22 -15.70 4.07 -14.39
N TYR A 23 -16.15 5.21 -14.93
CA TYR A 23 -17.54 5.68 -14.75
C TYR A 23 -18.52 4.99 -15.73
N GLN A 24 -18.02 4.41 -16.82
CA GLN A 24 -18.84 3.75 -17.84
C GLN A 24 -18.74 2.23 -17.77
N VAL A 25 -17.55 1.70 -17.47
CA VAL A 25 -17.31 0.26 -17.34
C VAL A 25 -16.79 -0.08 -15.94
N PRO A 26 -17.19 -1.21 -15.34
CA PRO A 26 -16.66 -1.61 -14.03
C PRO A 26 -15.15 -1.85 -14.07
N MET A 27 -14.44 -1.38 -13.03
CA MET A 27 -13.00 -1.62 -12.89
C MET A 27 -12.70 -3.11 -12.71
N ARG A 28 -11.66 -3.60 -13.40
CA ARG A 28 -11.10 -4.93 -13.16
C ARG A 28 -10.16 -4.91 -11.95
N ILE A 29 -10.48 -5.70 -10.93
CA ILE A 29 -9.70 -5.80 -9.69
C ILE A 29 -9.30 -7.25 -9.42
N TYR A 30 -8.14 -7.46 -8.79
CA TYR A 30 -7.69 -8.77 -8.34
C TYR A 30 -6.95 -8.63 -7.00
N PRO A 31 -6.91 -9.66 -6.15
CA PRO A 31 -6.12 -9.62 -4.92
C PRO A 31 -4.62 -9.54 -5.22
N ALA A 32 -3.95 -8.53 -4.64
CA ALA A 32 -2.50 -8.35 -4.77
C ALA A 32 -1.85 -8.15 -3.39
N PRO A 33 -0.58 -8.55 -3.21
CA PRO A 33 0.18 -8.23 -2.01
C PRO A 33 0.21 -6.72 -1.76
N HIS A 34 -0.03 -6.29 -0.52
CA HIS A 34 -0.13 -4.86 -0.19
C HIS A 34 0.78 -4.41 0.96
N TYR A 35 0.93 -5.24 2.00
CA TYR A 35 1.72 -4.90 3.18
C TYR A 35 2.35 -6.15 3.79
N THR A 36 3.56 -5.99 4.33
CA THR A 36 4.29 -7.08 4.98
C THR A 36 4.20 -6.96 6.50
N MET A 37 3.63 -7.99 7.15
CA MET A 37 3.57 -8.07 8.62
C MET A 37 4.84 -8.65 9.25
N GLY A 38 5.70 -9.27 8.46
CA GLY A 38 7.01 -9.74 8.87
C GLY A 38 8.09 -8.68 8.66
N GLY A 39 9.28 -8.95 9.14
CA GLY A 39 10.39 -8.01 9.09
C GLY A 39 11.56 -8.51 9.91
N LEU A 40 12.55 -7.65 10.13
CA LEU A 40 13.65 -7.95 11.03
C LEU A 40 13.14 -7.96 12.46
N TRP A 41 13.48 -9.01 13.21
CA TRP A 41 13.14 -9.10 14.62
C TRP A 41 13.77 -7.93 15.39
N VAL A 42 12.99 -7.28 16.25
CA VAL A 42 13.43 -6.22 17.15
C VAL A 42 12.86 -6.39 18.56
N ASP A 43 13.54 -5.81 19.55
CA ASP A 43 13.01 -5.69 20.91
C ASP A 43 12.09 -4.47 21.09
N TYR A 44 11.60 -4.23 22.31
CA TYR A 44 10.73 -3.08 22.64
C TYR A 44 11.42 -1.71 22.50
N TYR A 45 12.74 -1.68 22.36
CA TYR A 45 13.51 -0.47 22.06
C TYR A 45 13.81 -0.33 20.56
N LEU A 46 13.23 -1.20 19.72
CA LEU A 46 13.40 -1.24 18.27
C LEU A 46 14.81 -1.65 17.84
N MET A 47 15.61 -2.22 18.75
CA MET A 47 16.96 -2.70 18.44
C MET A 47 16.89 -4.14 17.93
N SER A 48 17.59 -4.41 16.83
CA SER A 48 17.75 -5.77 16.30
C SER A 48 18.68 -6.62 17.17
N ASN A 49 18.94 -7.85 16.74
CA ASN A 49 19.96 -8.70 17.36
C ASN A 49 21.41 -8.22 17.10
N ILE A 50 21.61 -7.19 16.28
CA ILE A 50 22.89 -6.52 16.08
C ILE A 50 22.92 -5.26 16.97
N PRO A 51 23.83 -5.19 17.97
CA PRO A 51 23.92 -4.03 18.86
C PRO A 51 24.13 -2.72 18.10
N GLY A 52 23.27 -1.73 18.38
CA GLY A 52 23.31 -0.42 17.74
C GLY A 52 22.57 -0.31 16.40
N LEU A 53 22.03 -1.42 15.86
CA LEU A 53 21.19 -1.40 14.65
C LEU A 53 19.71 -1.41 15.04
N PHE A 54 19.02 -0.32 14.72
CA PHE A 54 17.58 -0.15 14.95
C PHE A 54 16.79 -0.34 13.65
N VAL A 55 15.62 -0.97 13.74
CA VAL A 55 14.75 -1.22 12.58
C VAL A 55 13.32 -0.80 12.92
N ILE A 56 12.71 -0.01 12.02
CA ILE A 56 11.41 0.61 12.23
C ILE A 56 10.53 0.53 10.98
N GLY A 57 9.23 0.78 11.15
CA GLY A 57 8.24 0.78 10.06
C GLY A 57 7.94 -0.62 9.55
N GLU A 58 7.49 -0.73 8.29
CA GLU A 58 7.14 -2.01 7.64
C GLU A 58 8.31 -3.02 7.58
N ALA A 59 9.55 -2.57 7.85
CA ALA A 59 10.73 -3.42 7.82
C ALA A 59 10.96 -4.23 9.11
N ASN A 60 10.24 -3.97 10.20
CA ASN A 60 10.45 -4.65 11.49
C ASN A 60 9.37 -5.69 11.82
N PHE A 61 9.70 -6.56 12.77
CA PHE A 61 8.81 -7.54 13.38
C PHE A 61 9.08 -7.56 14.89
N SER A 62 8.09 -7.18 15.71
CA SER A 62 8.20 -7.10 17.18
C SER A 62 7.13 -7.96 17.85
#